data_AF-A0A1A6FJQ9-F1
#
_entry.id   AF-A0A1A6FJQ9-F1
#
_cell.length_a   1.000
_cell.length_b   1.000
_cell.length_c   1.000
_cell.angle_alpha   90.00
_cell.angle_beta   90.00
_cell.angle_gamma   90.00
#
_symmetry.space_group_name_H-M   'P 1'
#
loop_
_entity.id
_entity.type
_entity.pdbx_description
1 polymer ?
#
loop_
_entity_poly.entity_id
_entity_poly.type
_entity_poly.pdbx_seq_one_letter_code
_entity_poly.pdbx_strand_id
1 'polypeptide(L)'
;MATEQPRVKLPKTAAKGEIIEIKTLIKHPMESGQRKDAAGNPIPRRIINRFTCEFNGRLLFEAKLETAISANPYLEFPAKVTEDGDFVFTWVDDDGVIATVTQHIALAG
;
A
#
# COMPACT_ATOMS: atom_id res chain seq x y z
N MET A 1 10.34 -13.35 12.09
CA MET A 1 10.06 -12.01 11.56
C MET A 1 8.75 -12.08 10.81
N ALA A 2 7.79 -11.18 11.06
CA ALA A 2 6.52 -11.21 10.33
C ALA A 2 6.81 -10.86 8.86
N THR A 3 6.54 -11.77 7.94
CA THR A 3 6.61 -11.48 6.52
C THR A 3 5.49 -10.50 6.20
N GLU A 4 5.85 -9.30 5.76
CA GLU A 4 4.92 -8.34 5.18
C GLU A 4 4.29 -8.99 3.95
N GLN A 5 2.99 -9.23 4.00
CA GLN A 5 2.24 -9.87 2.93
C GLN A 5 1.22 -8.87 2.41
N PRO A 6 1.53 -8.14 1.33
CA PRO A 6 0.59 -7.21 0.73
C PRO A 6 -0.52 -7.97 -0.01
N ARG A 7 -1.70 -7.37 0.00
CA ARG A 7 -2.89 -7.80 -0.74
C ARG A 7 -3.42 -6.59 -1.48
N VAL A 8 -3.67 -6.75 -2.77
CA VAL A 8 -4.22 -5.72 -3.63
C VAL A 8 -5.44 -6.27 -4.34
N LYS A 9 -6.53 -5.50 -4.34
CA LYS A 9 -7.76 -5.81 -5.06
C LYS A 9 -8.08 -4.67 -6.02
N LEU A 10 -8.17 -5.02 -7.30
CA LEU A 10 -8.73 -4.22 -8.38
C LEU A 10 -9.36 -5.17 -9.44
N PRO A 11 -10.22 -4.67 -10.34
CA PRO A 11 -10.68 -5.43 -11.50
C PRO A 11 -9.51 -5.87 -12.40
N LYS A 12 -9.68 -7.00 -13.10
CA LYS A 12 -8.73 -7.43 -14.15
C LYS A 12 -8.94 -6.68 -15.47
N THR A 13 -10.12 -6.09 -15.64
CA THR A 13 -10.53 -5.37 -16.84
C THR A 13 -11.30 -4.12 -16.47
N ALA A 14 -11.22 -3.06 -17.28
CA ALA A 14 -12.02 -1.84 -17.14
C ALA A 14 -12.33 -1.22 -18.51
N ALA A 15 -13.47 -0.56 -18.68
CA ALA A 15 -13.73 0.21 -19.90
C ALA A 15 -12.77 1.41 -20.01
N LYS A 16 -12.49 1.86 -21.23
CA LYS A 16 -11.63 3.03 -21.44
C LYS A 16 -12.23 4.27 -20.79
N GLY A 17 -11.50 4.85 -19.84
CA GLY A 17 -11.90 6.01 -19.06
C GLY A 17 -12.73 5.68 -17.82
N GLU A 18 -12.96 4.41 -17.50
CA GLU A 18 -13.63 3.97 -16.28
C GLU A 18 -12.80 4.34 -15.04
N ILE A 19 -13.50 4.73 -13.97
CA ILE A 19 -12.91 4.94 -12.65
C ILE A 19 -13.12 3.67 -11.84
N ILE A 20 -12.04 2.97 -11.53
CA ILE A 20 -12.05 1.78 -10.68
C ILE A 20 -11.70 2.15 -9.25
N GLU A 21 -12.13 1.32 -8.31
CA GLU A 21 -11.72 1.37 -6.91
C GLU A 21 -10.56 0.40 -6.67
N ILE A 22 -9.46 0.91 -6.12
CA ILE A 22 -8.30 0.13 -5.73
C ILE A 22 -8.30 0.00 -4.22
N LYS A 23 -8.19 -1.23 -3.71
CA LYS A 23 -8.07 -1.51 -2.28
C LYS A 23 -6.76 -2.23 -2.00
N THR A 24 -6.07 -1.78 -0.96
CA THR A 24 -4.81 -2.40 -0.53
C THR A 24 -4.85 -2.73 0.96
N LEU A 25 -4.18 -3.80 1.34
CA LEU A 25 -3.97 -4.18 2.74
C LEU A 25 -2.59 -4.85 2.87
N ILE A 26 -1.80 -4.44 3.84
CA ILE A 26 -0.50 -5.07 4.10
C ILE A 26 -0.38 -5.46 5.57
N LYS A 27 0.05 -6.69 5.84
CA LYS A 27 0.25 -7.17 7.20
C LYS A 27 1.47 -6.48 7.81
N HIS A 28 1.24 -5.56 8.75
CA HIS A 28 2.30 -4.80 9.43
C HIS A 28 1.83 -4.34 10.82
N PRO A 29 2.66 -4.40 11.88
CA PRO A 29 2.25 -4.04 13.24
C PRO A 29 1.94 -2.55 13.44
N MET A 30 2.58 -1.67 12.66
CA MET A 30 2.48 -0.21 12.82
C MET A 30 2.77 0.23 14.25
N GLU A 31 3.92 -0.18 14.79
CA GLU A 31 4.34 0.20 16.14
C GLU A 31 4.58 1.73 16.18
N SER A 32 3.77 2.43 16.97
CA SER A 32 3.73 3.89 16.97
C SER A 32 4.88 4.52 17.73
N GLY A 33 5.58 3.73 18.54
CA GLY A 33 6.58 4.23 19.48
C GLY A 33 6.01 4.63 20.85
N GLN A 34 4.69 4.55 21.04
CA GLN A 34 4.01 4.98 22.26
C GLN A 34 3.78 3.82 23.25
N ARG A 35 3.84 2.58 22.78
CA ARG A 35 3.69 1.40 23.64
C ARG A 35 4.93 1.19 24.51
N LYS A 36 4.73 0.55 25.64
CA LYS A 36 5.80 0.09 26.53
C LYS A 36 5.83 -1.43 26.59
N ASP A 37 7.02 -1.98 26.78
CA ASP A 37 7.21 -3.41 27.05
C ASP A 37 6.83 -3.77 28.50
N ALA A 38 6.98 -5.05 28.87
CA ALA A 38 6.67 -5.53 30.21
C ALA A 38 7.58 -4.95 31.32
N ALA A 39 8.76 -4.45 30.96
CA ALA A 39 9.69 -3.78 31.86
C ALA A 39 9.45 -2.25 31.94
N GLY A 40 8.50 -1.73 31.17
CA GLY A 40 8.16 -0.31 31.11
C GLY A 40 8.99 0.52 30.14
N ASN A 41 9.87 -0.09 29.34
CA ASN A 41 10.67 0.61 28.34
C ASN A 41 9.82 0.95 27.11
N PRO A 42 10.01 2.11 26.47
CA PRO A 42 9.36 2.43 25.20
C PRO A 42 9.75 1.41 24.12
N ILE A 43 8.76 0.92 23.38
CA ILE A 43 9.00 0.12 22.17
C ILE A 43 9.32 1.12 21.04
N PRO A 44 10.42 0.98 20.30
CA PRO A 44 10.74 1.88 19.19
C PRO A 44 9.64 1.90 18.12
N ARG A 45 9.42 3.07 17.53
CA ARG A 45 8.54 3.22 16.37
C ARG A 45 9.03 2.31 15.24
N ARG A 46 8.08 1.62 14.61
CA ARG A 46 8.25 0.92 13.35
C ARG A 46 6.93 0.91 12.61
N ILE A 47 6.81 1.80 11.62
CA ILE A 47 5.64 1.88 10.75
C ILE A 47 6.04 1.72 9.29
N ILE A 48 5.06 1.39 8.46
CA ILE A 48 5.12 1.73 7.04
C ILE A 48 5.00 3.25 6.96
N ASN A 49 6.01 3.92 6.41
CA ASN A 49 6.10 5.37 6.37
C ASN A 49 5.76 5.95 4.98
N ARG A 50 5.78 5.11 3.94
CA ARG A 50 5.49 5.52 2.57
C ARG A 50 4.75 4.42 1.81
N PHE A 51 3.74 4.83 1.04
CA PHE A 51 3.07 4.01 0.06
C PHE A 51 3.02 4.75 -1.29
N THR A 52 3.29 4.03 -2.38
CA THR A 52 3.09 4.53 -3.75
C THR A 52 2.29 3.55 -4.59
N CYS A 53 1.54 4.11 -5.54
CA CYS A 53 0.92 3.41 -6.65
C CYS A 53 1.34 4.10 -7.94
N GLU A 54 1.97 3.36 -8.84
CA GLU A 54 2.34 3.80 -10.18
C GLU A 54 1.51 3.04 -11.21
N PHE A 55 1.17 3.71 -12.32
CA PHE A 55 0.53 3.08 -13.47
C PHE A 55 1.37 3.35 -14.72
N ASN A 56 1.86 2.29 -15.38
CA ASN A 56 2.78 2.39 -16.52
C ASN A 56 4.00 3.30 -16.24
N GLY A 57 4.58 3.16 -15.04
CA GLY A 57 5.75 3.93 -14.58
C GLY A 57 5.48 5.41 -14.26
N ARG A 58 4.21 5.84 -14.24
CA ARG A 58 3.80 7.17 -13.81
C ARG A 58 3.22 7.11 -12.41
N LEU A 59 3.70 7.96 -11.51
CA LEU A 59 3.14 8.07 -10.17
C LEU A 59 1.68 8.50 -10.25
N LEU A 60 0.80 7.63 -9.74
CA LEU A 60 -0.64 7.86 -9.71
C LEU A 60 -1.10 8.34 -8.33
N PHE A 61 -0.55 7.72 -7.27
CA PHE A 61 -0.90 8.03 -5.89
C PHE A 61 0.31 7.84 -4.98
N GLU A 62 0.48 8.74 -4.02
CA GLU A 62 1.48 8.65 -2.97
C GLU A 62 0.86 9.04 -1.63
N ALA A 63 1.18 8.27 -0.59
CA ALA A 63 0.82 8.58 0.78
C ALA A 63 2.04 8.49 1.68
N LYS A 64 2.26 9.57 2.45
CA LYS A 64 3.09 9.52 3.65
C LYS A 64 2.22 9.03 4.80
N LEU A 65 2.59 7.90 5.38
CA LEU A 65 1.88 7.31 6.51
C LEU A 65 2.60 7.67 7.81
N GLU A 66 1.83 7.93 8.87
CA GLU A 66 2.33 8.32 10.18
C GLU A 66 1.74 7.43 11.28
N THR A 67 2.19 7.62 12.52
CA THR A 67 1.93 6.72 13.67
C THR A 67 0.46 6.56 14.07
N ALA A 68 -0.44 7.36 13.51
CA ALA A 68 -1.89 7.26 13.75
C ALA A 68 -2.58 6.25 12.82
N ILE A 69 -1.88 5.68 11.84
CA ILE A 69 -2.42 4.63 10.97
C ILE A 69 -2.46 3.29 11.74
N SER A 70 -3.62 2.64 11.70
CA SER A 70 -3.85 1.35 12.35
C SER A 70 -2.91 0.24 11.86
N ALA A 71 -2.67 -0.74 12.72
CA ALA A 71 -2.06 -2.00 12.34
C ALA A 71 -2.79 -2.64 11.15
N ASN A 72 -2.04 -3.31 10.29
CA ASN A 72 -2.45 -3.77 8.97
C ASN A 72 -3.02 -2.64 8.09
N PRO A 73 -2.18 -1.67 7.68
CA PRO A 73 -2.63 -0.50 6.93
C PRO A 73 -3.50 -0.88 5.73
N TYR A 74 -4.67 -0.25 5.66
CA TYR A 74 -5.61 -0.36 4.56
C TYR A 74 -5.74 1.01 3.87
N LEU A 75 -5.58 1.03 2.56
CA LEU A 75 -5.78 2.23 1.73
C LEU A 75 -6.73 1.90 0.59
N GLU A 76 -7.63 2.83 0.33
CA GLU A 76 -8.65 2.74 -0.72
C GLU A 76 -8.72 4.06 -1.46
N PHE A 77 -8.62 4.01 -2.79
CA PHE A 77 -8.61 5.19 -3.63
C PHE A 77 -9.08 4.88 -5.06
N PRO A 78 -9.69 5.86 -5.76
CA PRO A 78 -10.10 5.70 -7.14
C PRO A 78 -8.91 5.85 -8.10
N ALA A 79 -8.97 5.17 -9.24
CA ALA A 79 -8.03 5.32 -10.35
C ALA A 79 -8.77 5.32 -11.69
N LYS A 80 -8.42 6.22 -12.60
CA LYS A 80 -8.98 6.24 -13.95
C LYS A 80 -8.10 5.41 -14.89
N VAL A 81 -8.68 4.40 -15.53
CA VAL A 81 -7.97 3.51 -16.46
C VAL A 81 -8.18 4.01 -17.88
N THR A 82 -7.10 4.32 -18.60
CA THR A 82 -7.20 4.91 -19.96
C THR A 82 -6.54 4.07 -21.05
N GLU A 83 -5.75 3.09 -20.64
CA GLU A 83 -4.98 2.16 -21.46
C GLU A 83 -4.75 0.87 -20.66
N ASP A 84 -4.34 -0.19 -21.33
CA ASP A 84 -3.85 -1.41 -20.68
C ASP A 84 -2.55 -1.09 -19.93
N GLY A 85 -2.27 -1.84 -18.87
CA GLY A 85 -1.04 -1.59 -18.16
C GLY A 85 -0.91 -2.26 -16.82
N ASP A 86 0.19 -1.95 -16.16
CA ASP A 86 0.53 -2.48 -14.86
C ASP A 86 0.42 -1.40 -13.80
N PHE A 87 -0.32 -1.72 -12.75
CA PHE A 87 -0.22 -1.01 -11.48
C PHE A 87 0.91 -1.62 -10.66
N VAL A 88 1.80 -0.77 -10.16
CA VAL A 88 2.88 -1.15 -9.24
C VAL A 88 2.65 -0.46 -7.90
N PHE A 89 2.49 -1.28 -6.87
CA PHE A 89 2.24 -0.84 -5.50
C PHE A 89 3.49 -1.07 -4.67
N THR A 90 3.95 -0.05 -3.95
CA THR A 90 5.15 -0.14 -3.11
C THR A 90 4.87 0.37 -1.72
N TRP A 91 5.27 -0.40 -0.70
CA TRP A 91 5.29 0.01 0.70
C TRP A 91 6.74 0.03 1.19
N VAL A 92 7.07 1.05 1.98
CA VAL A 92 8.38 1.18 2.63
C VAL A 92 8.17 1.36 4.13
N ASP A 93 8.86 0.56 4.94
CA ASP A 93 8.85 0.68 6.41
C ASP A 93 10.06 1.43 6.96
N ASP A 94 10.01 1.76 8.25
CA ASP A 94 11.08 2.48 8.96
C ASP A 94 12.41 1.68 9.04
N ASP A 95 12.36 0.35 8.89
CA ASP A 95 13.56 -0.51 8.83
C ASP A 95 14.14 -0.58 7.40
N GLY A 96 13.53 0.09 6.42
CA GLY A 96 13.92 0.09 5.02
C GLY A 96 13.45 -1.15 4.25
N VAL A 97 12.55 -1.95 4.83
CA VAL A 97 11.92 -3.07 4.14
C VAL A 97 11.02 -2.51 3.03
N ILE A 98 11.16 -3.09 1.83
CA ILE A 98 10.38 -2.74 0.66
C ILE A 98 9.52 -3.94 0.27
N ALA A 99 8.22 -3.73 0.19
CA ALA A 99 7.28 -4.69 -0.36
C ALA A 99 6.67 -4.13 -1.64
N THR A 100 6.64 -4.95 -2.70
CA THR A 100 6.09 -4.56 -4.01
C THR A 100 5.07 -5.58 -4.50
N VAL A 101 3.98 -5.10 -5.09
CA VAL A 101 3.00 -5.91 -5.81
C VAL A 101 2.74 -5.29 -7.17
N THR A 102 2.68 -6.12 -8.21
CA THR A 102 2.28 -5.70 -9.55
C THR A 102 0.97 -6.37 -9.92
N GLN A 103 0.05 -5.61 -10.51
CA GLN A 103 -1.22 -6.11 -11.01
C GLN A 103 -1.49 -5.52 -12.39
N HIS A 104 -1.73 -6.42 -13.33
CA HIS A 104 -2.10 -6.05 -14.69
C HIS A 104 -3.60 -5.75 -14.81
N ILE A 105 -3.94 -4.73 -15.59
CA ILE A 105 -5.31 -4.44 -16.02
C ILE A 105 -5.36 -4.31 -17.54
N ALA A 106 -6.41 -4.87 -18.15
CA ALA A 106 -6.70 -4.70 -19.58
C ALA A 106 -7.93 -3.82 -19.79
N LEU A 107 -8.00 -3.12 -20.91
CA LEU A 107 -9.23 -2.48 -21.33
C LEU A 107 -10.24 -3.56 -21.76
N ALA A 108 -11.48 -3.40 -21.30
CA ALA A 108 -12.59 -4.16 -21.85
C ALA A 108 -12.80 -3.71 -23.31
N GLY A 109 -12.70 -4.65 -24.24
CA GLY A 109 -13.01 -4.46 -25.66
C GLY A 109 -14.49 -4.27 -25.94
#